data_AF-A0A955V0J5-F1
#
_entry.id   AF-A0A955V0J5-F1
#
_cell.length_a   1.000
_cell.length_b   1.000
_cell.length_c   1.000
_cell.angle_alpha   90.00
_cell.angle_beta   90.00
_cell.angle_gamma   90.00
#
_symmetry.space_group_name_H-M   'P 1'
#
loop_
_entity.id
_entity.type
_entity.pdbx_description
1 polymer ?
#
loop_
_entity_poly.entity_id
_entity_poly.type
_entity_poly.pdbx_seq_one_letter_code
_entity_poly.pdbx_strand_id
1 'polypeptide(L)'
;VEATCAGWSTPRTVHRRRFEVVPGSSRIEIEDRIEGDPRPVRAFLPLAPGLEPALDATLGRARVPLGDGRTLAVELPAGFAWRVVSAPYWPRFGCEEERRVVVGEAGALARARFRISLER
;
A
#
# COMPACT_ATOMS: atom_id res chain seq x y z
N VAL A 1 -6.97 -14.90 2.58
CA VAL A 1 -5.99 -15.55 1.67
C VAL A 1 -4.60 -15.12 2.06
N GLU A 2 -3.60 -16.01 2.03
CA GLU A 2 -2.19 -15.69 2.30
C GLU A 2 -1.33 -15.99 1.08
N ALA A 3 -0.40 -15.07 0.77
CA ALA A 3 0.64 -15.22 -0.22
C ALA A 3 2.01 -15.09 0.46
N THR A 4 2.98 -15.87 0.01
CA THR A 4 4.35 -15.84 0.55
C THR A 4 5.33 -15.74 -0.61
N CYS A 5 6.35 -14.89 -0.50
CA CYS A 5 7.44 -14.80 -1.44
C CYS A 5 8.79 -14.61 -0.72
N ALA A 6 9.86 -15.12 -1.33
CA ALA A 6 11.23 -14.83 -0.90
C ALA A 6 11.88 -13.92 -1.94
N GLY A 7 12.74 -13.00 -1.49
CA GLY A 7 13.49 -12.14 -2.38
C GLY A 7 14.50 -12.94 -3.20
N TRP A 8 14.62 -12.67 -4.50
CA TRP A 8 15.57 -13.38 -5.36
C TRP A 8 17.03 -13.08 -4.96
N SER A 9 17.33 -11.84 -4.62
CA SER A 9 18.65 -11.40 -4.13
C SER A 9 18.82 -11.51 -2.61
N THR A 10 17.73 -11.74 -1.88
CA THR A 10 17.70 -11.88 -0.41
C THR A 10 16.85 -13.08 -0.01
N PRO A 11 17.27 -14.32 -0.33
CA PRO A 11 16.44 -15.52 -0.17
C PRO A 11 16.12 -15.85 1.30
N ARG A 12 16.86 -15.27 2.26
CA ARG A 12 16.59 -15.38 3.70
C ARG A 12 15.53 -14.41 4.21
N THR A 13 15.12 -13.43 3.40
CA THR A 13 14.04 -12.49 3.72
C THR A 13 12.77 -12.98 3.05
N VAL A 14 11.79 -13.35 3.87
CA VAL A 14 10.50 -13.85 3.40
C VAL A 14 9.43 -12.80 3.68
N HIS A 15 8.68 -12.41 2.65
CA HIS A 15 7.51 -11.55 2.78
C HIS A 15 6.25 -12.41 2.74
N ARG A 16 5.46 -12.34 3.81
CA ARG A 16 4.11 -12.91 3.88
C ARG A 16 3.08 -11.80 3.84
N ARG A 17 2.08 -11.97 3.00
CA ARG A 17 0.94 -11.05 2.88
C ARG A 17 -0.37 -11.80 3.07
N ARG A 18 -1.16 -11.39 4.04
CA ARG A 18 -2.52 -11.88 4.27
C ARG A 18 -3.53 -10.81 3.88
N PHE A 19 -4.55 -11.23 3.14
CA PHE A 19 -5.71 -10.43 2.77
C PHE A 19 -6.95 -10.97 3.48
N GLU A 20 -7.73 -10.05 4.05
CA GLU A 20 -8.99 -10.33 4.71
C GLU A 20 -10.06 -9.34 4.24
N VAL A 21 -11.13 -9.85 3.66
CA VAL A 21 -12.32 -9.06 3.33
C VAL A 21 -13.29 -9.23 4.49
N VAL A 22 -13.66 -8.13 5.15
CA VAL A 22 -14.52 -8.18 6.33
C VAL A 22 -15.98 -8.37 5.88
N PRO A 23 -16.65 -9.50 6.20
CA PRO A 23 -17.99 -9.79 5.70
C PRO A 23 -19.01 -8.72 6.10
N GLY A 24 -19.89 -8.36 5.18
CA GLY A 24 -20.93 -7.35 5.43
C GLY A 24 -20.41 -5.91 5.51
N SER A 25 -19.15 -5.65 5.15
CA SER A 25 -18.55 -4.31 5.17
C SER A 25 -17.87 -3.96 3.85
N SER A 26 -17.53 -2.67 3.68
CA SER A 26 -16.71 -2.17 2.58
C SER A 26 -15.20 -2.20 2.88
N ARG A 27 -14.77 -3.00 3.87
CA ARG A 27 -13.40 -2.99 4.41
C ARG A 27 -12.59 -4.21 3.97
N ILE A 28 -11.34 -3.95 3.62
CA ILE A 28 -10.30 -4.93 3.39
C ILE A 28 -9.15 -4.65 4.37
N GLU A 29 -8.62 -5.69 4.99
CA GLU A 29 -7.38 -5.63 5.75
C GLU A 29 -6.26 -6.36 4.99
N ILE A 30 -5.09 -5.73 4.96
CA ILE A 30 -3.87 -6.32 4.42
C ILE A 30 -2.86 -6.34 5.54
N GLU A 31 -2.34 -7.52 5.86
CA GLU A 31 -1.26 -7.68 6.82
C GLU A 31 -0.02 -8.18 6.12
N ASP A 32 1.07 -7.42 6.26
CA ASP A 32 2.39 -7.79 5.78
C ASP A 32 3.27 -8.20 6.96
N ARG A 33 4.01 -9.29 6.80
CA ARG A 33 5.08 -9.72 7.71
C ARG A 33 6.35 -9.95 6.94
N ILE A 34 7.47 -9.49 7.48
CA ILE A 34 8.80 -9.74 6.92
C ILE A 34 9.56 -10.58 7.94
N GLU A 35 9.96 -11.78 7.52
CA GLU A 35 10.69 -12.74 8.33
C GLU A 35 12.15 -12.82 7.87
N GLY A 36 13.06 -13.13 8.82
CA GLY A 36 14.50 -13.16 8.58
C GLY A 36 15.21 -11.92 9.11
N ASP A 37 16.35 -11.59 8.50
CA ASP A 37 17.18 -10.46 8.94
C ASP A 37 16.44 -9.12 8.74
N PRO A 38 16.40 -8.24 9.76
CA PRO A 38 15.83 -6.91 9.61
C PRO A 38 16.52 -6.11 8.49
N ARG A 39 15.73 -5.51 7.61
CA ARG A 39 16.22 -4.68 6.50
C ARG A 39 15.30 -3.51 6.24
N PRO A 40 15.81 -2.43 5.62
CA PRO A 40 14.96 -1.36 5.12
C PRO A 40 13.89 -1.89 4.18
N VAL A 41 12.66 -1.43 4.36
CA VAL A 41 11.51 -1.82 3.55
C VAL A 41 10.85 -0.61 2.93
N ARG A 42 10.28 -0.82 1.74
CA ARG A 42 9.44 0.16 1.06
C ARG A 42 8.08 -0.45 0.77
N ALA A 43 7.03 0.22 1.20
CA ALA A 43 5.65 -0.12 0.88
C ALA A 43 5.15 0.80 -0.23
N PHE A 44 4.43 0.23 -1.19
CA PHE A 44 3.89 0.96 -2.33
C PHE A 44 2.39 0.68 -2.44
N LEU A 45 1.61 1.76 -2.48
CA LEU A 45 0.20 1.74 -2.86
C LEU A 45 0.03 2.56 -4.14
N PRO A 46 0.21 1.95 -5.32
CA PRO A 46 -0.02 2.62 -6.59
C PRO A 46 -1.52 2.83 -6.82
N LEU A 47 -1.88 4.02 -7.30
CA LEU A 47 -3.26 4.37 -7.65
C LEU A 47 -3.46 4.28 -9.16
N ALA A 48 -4.71 4.14 -9.59
CA ALA A 48 -5.04 4.29 -11.01
C ALA A 48 -4.70 5.73 -11.48
N PRO A 49 -4.32 5.92 -12.76
CA PRO A 49 -4.12 7.25 -13.33
C PRO A 49 -5.32 8.18 -13.08
N GLY A 50 -5.03 9.45 -12.82
CA GLY A 50 -6.04 10.48 -12.53
C GLY A 50 -6.54 10.50 -11.08
N LEU A 51 -6.15 9.55 -10.23
CA LEU A 51 -6.45 9.58 -8.79
C LEU A 51 -5.40 10.39 -8.02
N GLU A 52 -5.87 11.30 -7.17
CA GLU A 52 -5.03 12.20 -6.37
C GLU A 52 -5.26 11.96 -4.87
N PRO A 53 -4.32 11.34 -4.14
CA PRO A 53 -4.47 11.06 -2.72
C PRO A 53 -4.19 12.30 -1.87
N ALA A 54 -5.06 12.58 -0.91
CA ALA A 54 -4.74 13.45 0.22
C ALA A 54 -4.08 12.62 1.32
N LEU A 55 -2.81 12.87 1.60
CA LEU A 55 -2.04 12.20 2.64
C LEU A 55 -2.00 13.03 3.92
N ASP A 56 -2.47 12.45 5.02
CA ASP A 56 -2.23 12.93 6.38
C ASP A 56 -1.21 11.99 7.04
N ALA A 57 0.06 12.35 6.93
CA ALA A 57 1.15 11.55 7.50
C ALA A 57 1.14 11.54 9.03
N THR A 58 0.59 12.58 9.66
CA THR A 58 0.51 12.70 11.12
C THR A 58 -0.51 11.73 11.70
N LEU A 59 -1.64 11.58 11.01
CA LEU A 59 -2.70 10.63 11.39
C LEU A 59 -2.48 9.23 10.78
N GLY A 60 -1.44 9.05 9.95
CA GLY A 60 -1.20 7.79 9.25
C GLY A 60 -2.36 7.41 8.35
N ARG A 61 -2.86 8.35 7.55
CA ARG A 61 -4.06 8.14 6.72
C ARG A 61 -3.88 8.70 5.31
N ALA A 62 -4.36 7.98 4.31
CA ALA A 62 -4.57 8.53 2.97
C ALA A 62 -6.06 8.48 2.60
N ARG A 63 -6.54 9.52 1.93
CA ARG A 63 -7.91 9.60 1.37
C ARG A 63 -7.80 9.77 -0.13
N VAL A 64 -8.43 8.88 -0.89
CA VAL A 64 -8.48 8.95 -2.36
C VAL A 64 -9.91 9.21 -2.80
N PRO A 65 -10.24 10.41 -3.31
CA PRO A 65 -11.56 10.68 -3.85
C PRO A 65 -11.80 9.82 -5.09
N LEU A 66 -13.01 9.27 -5.20
CA LEU A 66 -13.47 8.46 -6.32
C LEU A 66 -14.47 9.28 -7.16
N GLY A 67 -14.61 8.94 -8.44
CA GLY A 67 -15.44 9.70 -9.39
C GLY A 67 -16.95 9.68 -9.10
N ASP A 68 -17.42 8.86 -8.16
CA ASP A 68 -18.82 8.73 -7.77
C ASP A 68 -19.14 9.39 -6.42
N GLY A 69 -18.24 10.25 -5.94
CA GLY A 69 -18.37 10.95 -4.66
C GLY A 69 -17.93 10.15 -3.44
N ARG A 70 -17.65 8.85 -3.58
CA ARG A 70 -17.09 8.05 -2.49
C ARG A 70 -15.62 8.39 -2.27
N THR A 71 -15.10 8.04 -1.09
CA THR A 71 -13.67 8.16 -0.77
C THR A 71 -13.12 6.79 -0.38
N LEU A 72 -12.00 6.38 -0.97
CA LEU A 72 -11.20 5.28 -0.45
C LEU A 72 -10.35 5.81 0.71
N ALA A 73 -10.66 5.39 1.93
CA ALA A 73 -9.86 5.70 3.11
C ALA A 73 -8.88 4.56 3.37
N VAL A 74 -7.60 4.91 3.57
CA VAL A 74 -6.51 3.97 3.85
C VAL A 74 -5.87 4.37 5.16
N GLU A 75 -5.99 3.51 6.17
CA GLU A 75 -5.15 3.58 7.37
C GLU A 75 -3.79 2.98 7.02
N LEU A 76 -2.76 3.80 7.12
CA LEU A 76 -1.39 3.48 6.81
C LEU A 76 -0.68 2.95 8.08
N PRO A 77 0.11 1.88 7.98
CA PRO A 77 0.86 1.37 9.11
C PRO A 77 1.81 2.43 9.70
N ALA A 78 1.90 2.45 11.03
CA ALA A 78 2.91 3.22 11.75
C ALA A 78 4.33 2.71 11.46
N GLY A 79 5.34 3.53 11.76
CA GLY A 79 6.75 3.16 11.59
C GLY A 79 7.31 3.38 10.18
N PHE A 80 6.50 3.92 9.26
CA PHE A 80 6.92 4.34 7.93
C PHE A 80 6.92 5.87 7.82
N ALA A 81 7.87 6.40 7.07
CA ALA A 81 7.82 7.75 6.52
C ALA A 81 7.01 7.72 5.21
N TRP A 82 5.79 8.25 5.25
CA TRP A 82 4.87 8.25 4.11
C TRP A 82 5.01 9.51 3.25
N ARG A 83 4.91 9.34 1.93
CA ARG A 83 4.86 10.42 0.95
C ARG A 83 4.08 10.01 -0.29
N VAL A 84 3.62 10.99 -1.06
CA VAL A 84 3.04 10.78 -2.38
C VAL A 84 4.11 11.08 -3.42
N VAL A 85 4.25 10.21 -4.41
CA VAL A 85 5.17 10.42 -5.54
C VAL A 85 4.44 10.17 -6.86
N SER A 86 4.95 10.80 -7.93
CA SER A 86 4.62 10.40 -9.30
C SER A 86 5.49 9.21 -9.72
N ALA A 87 4.90 8.26 -10.43
CA ALA A 87 5.60 7.14 -11.02
C ALA A 87 4.97 6.77 -12.38
N PRO A 88 5.75 6.22 -13.31
CA PRO A 88 5.22 5.74 -14.57
C PRO A 88 4.33 4.49 -14.39
N TYR A 89 3.38 4.33 -15.31
CA TYR A 89 2.44 3.24 -15.43
C TYR A 89 2.24 2.89 -16.90
N TRP A 90 2.29 1.60 -17.23
CA TRP A 90 2.17 1.13 -18.61
C TRP A 90 0.92 0.25 -18.76
N PRO A 91 -0.27 0.84 -19.00
CA PRO A 91 -1.51 0.06 -19.10
C PRO A 91 -1.56 -0.84 -20.34
N ARG A 92 -0.78 -0.52 -21.38
CA ARG A 92 -0.68 -1.26 -22.64
C ARG A 92 0.70 -1.05 -23.25
N PHE A 93 1.11 -1.97 -24.13
CA PHE A 93 2.41 -1.92 -24.79
C PHE A 93 2.61 -0.58 -25.53
N GLY A 94 3.74 0.08 -25.29
CA GLY A 94 4.08 1.37 -25.91
C GLY A 94 3.33 2.58 -25.35
N CYS A 95 2.51 2.42 -24.31
CA CYS A 95 1.77 3.52 -23.67
C CYS A 95 2.31 3.75 -22.27
N GLU A 96 2.81 4.95 -22.00
CA GLU A 96 3.25 5.37 -20.68
C GLU A 96 2.33 6.48 -20.16
N GLU A 97 1.83 6.29 -18.95
CA GLU A 97 1.02 7.26 -18.22
C GLU A 97 1.66 7.53 -16.86
N GLU A 98 1.41 8.71 -16.30
CA GLU A 98 1.80 9.01 -14.92
C GLU A 98 0.68 8.59 -13.96
N ARG A 99 1.07 8.07 -12.79
CA ARG A 99 0.15 7.85 -11.66
C ARG A 99 0.75 8.32 -10.36
N ARG A 100 -0.12 8.58 -9.39
CA ARG A 100 0.28 8.78 -8.00
C ARG A 100 0.50 7.45 -7.30
N VAL A 101 1.50 7.42 -6.42
CA VAL A 101 1.83 6.28 -5.57
C VAL A 101 2.03 6.79 -4.15
N VAL A 102 1.32 6.21 -3.19
CA VAL A 102 1.61 6.42 -1.77
C VAL A 102 2.75 5.48 -1.39
N VAL A 103 3.88 6.03 -0.99
CA VAL A 103 5.11 5.30 -0.69
C VAL A 103 5.45 5.48 0.78
N GLY A 104 5.70 4.37 1.47
CA GLY A 104 6.17 4.34 2.84
C GLY A 104 7.56 3.75 2.90
N GLU A 105 8.47 4.37 3.65
CA GLU A 105 9.84 3.86 3.86
C GLU A 105 10.09 3.64 5.35
N ALA A 106 10.62 2.47 5.72
CA ALA A 106 10.94 2.13 7.11
C ALA A 106 12.31 1.45 7.20
N GLY A 107 13.06 1.69 8.29
CA GLY A 107 14.38 1.10 8.49
C GLY A 107 14.38 -0.41 8.74
N ALA A 108 13.31 -0.90 9.35
CA ALA A 108 13.00 -2.32 9.51
C ALA A 108 11.50 -2.49 9.77
N LEU A 109 10.96 -3.66 9.45
CA LEU A 109 9.56 -3.99 9.68
C LEU A 109 9.41 -5.47 10.00
N ALA A 110 8.86 -5.81 11.16
CA ALA A 110 8.41 -7.17 11.43
C ALA A 110 6.99 -7.39 10.89
N ARG A 111 6.12 -6.39 11.04
CA ARG A 111 4.71 -6.45 10.68
C ARG A 111 4.13 -5.08 10.34
N ALA A 112 3.35 -5.01 9.28
CA ALA A 112 2.53 -3.84 8.91
C ALA A 112 1.08 -4.27 8.69
N ARG A 113 0.13 -3.40 9.03
CA ARG A 113 -1.28 -3.62 8.72
C ARG A 113 -1.88 -2.40 8.06
N PHE A 114 -2.43 -2.60 6.86
CA PHE A 114 -3.23 -1.62 6.14
C PHE A 114 -4.70 -1.95 6.36
N ARG A 115 -5.52 -0.92 6.52
CA ARG A 115 -6.98 -1.05 6.44
C ARG A 115 -7.49 -0.11 5.37
N ILE A 116 -8.25 -0.67 4.46
CA ILE A 116 -8.79 0.04 3.31
C ILE A 116 -10.30 -0.06 3.41
N SER A 117 -11.00 1.08 3.35
CA SER A 117 -12.46 1.14 3.42
C SER A 117 -13.02 2.14 2.43
N LEU A 118 -14.25 1.91 1.98
CA LEU A 118 -15.01 2.91 1.23
C LEU A 118 -15.87 3.72 2.19
N GLU A 119 -15.72 5.04 2.13
CA GLU A 119 -16.51 6.05 2.83
C GLU A 119 -17.41 6.79 1.82
N ARG A 120 -18.52 7.36 2.31
CA ARG A 120 -19.37 8.29 1.56
C ARG A 120 -19.00 9.72 1.88
#